data_AF-A0A7C3ZAP3-F1
#
_entry.id   AF-A0A7C3ZAP3-F1
#
_cell.length_a   1.000
_cell.length_b   1.000
_cell.length_c   1.000
_cell.angle_alpha   90.00
_cell.angle_beta   90.00
_cell.angle_gamma   90.00
#
_symmetry.space_group_name_H-M   'P 1'
#
loop_
_entity.id
_entity.type
_entity.pdbx_description
1 polymer ?
#
loop_
_entity_poly.entity_id
_entity_poly.type
_entity_poly.pdbx_seq_one_letter_code
_entity_poly.pdbx_strand_id
1 'polypeptide(L)' 'MLNEHGFDISGTEPDYGKLVVAVLPHPFHGRLVERVILWVRPYVNLKGERYKLTWWSDGVAYYEPVAA' A
#
# COMPACT_ATOMS: atom_id res chain seq x y z
N MET A 1 -20.97 -5.00 7.39
CA MET A 1 -21.81 -3.94 6.76
C MET A 1 -20.83 -2.92 6.20
N LEU A 2 -21.05 -2.26 5.06
CA LEU A 2 -20.07 -1.30 4.50
C LEU A 2 -20.54 0.13 4.76
N ASN A 3 -19.63 1.05 5.11
CA ASN A 3 -19.95 2.47 5.21
C ASN A 3 -19.99 3.15 3.83
N GLU A 4 -20.37 4.43 3.80
CA GLU A 4 -20.47 5.27 2.59
C GLU A 4 -19.15 5.45 1.82
N HIS A 5 -18.04 5.03 2.40
CA HIS A 5 -16.71 5.04 1.80
C HIS A 5 -16.19 3.64 1.43
N GLY A 6 -17.04 2.62 1.54
CA GLY A 6 -16.71 1.24 1.19
C GLY A 6 -15.84 0.50 2.22
N PHE A 7 -15.73 0.99 3.46
CA PHE A 7 -15.04 0.29 4.54
C PHE A 7 -16.00 -0.61 5.31
N ASP A 8 -15.53 -1.81 5.68
CA ASP A 8 -16.31 -2.75 6.47
C ASP A 8 -16.39 -2.30 7.94
N ILE A 9 -17.59 -1.85 8.34
CA ILE A 9 -17.92 -1.42 9.71
C ILE A 9 -18.17 -2.60 10.66
N SER A 10 -18.10 -3.86 10.18
CA SER A 10 -18.00 -5.03 11.06
C SER A 10 -16.56 -5.43 11.40
N GLY A 11 -15.57 -4.80 10.77
CA GLY A 11 -14.15 -5.06 11.03
C GLY A 11 -13.71 -4.47 12.37
N THR A 12 -12.82 -5.17 13.08
CA THR A 12 -12.03 -4.60 14.17
C THR A 12 -11.43 -3.27 13.70
N GLU A 13 -11.50 -2.21 14.52
CA GLU A 13 -10.89 -0.94 14.15
C GLU A 13 -9.45 -1.17 13.64
N PRO A 14 -9.07 -0.60 12.49
CA PRO A 14 -7.71 -0.75 12.01
C PRO A 14 -6.76 -0.19 13.07
N ASP A 15 -5.84 -1.02 13.54
CA ASP A 15 -4.81 -0.61 14.48
C ASP A 15 -3.87 0.39 13.79
N TYR A 16 -4.18 1.67 13.97
CA TYR A 16 -3.43 2.81 13.43
C TYR A 16 -2.00 2.91 13.99
N GLY A 17 -1.66 2.12 15.02
CA GLY A 17 -0.30 1.97 15.54
C GLY A 17 0.54 0.95 14.77
N LYS A 18 -0.08 0.12 13.94
CA LYS A 18 0.62 -0.96 13.23
C LYS A 18 1.26 -0.45 11.93
N LEU A 19 2.59 -0.36 11.95
CA LEU A 19 3.40 -0.04 10.77
C LEU A 19 3.15 -1.06 9.64
N VAL A 20 3.05 -0.55 8.41
CA VAL A 20 2.89 -1.38 7.22
C VAL A 20 4.16 -1.34 6.39
N VAL A 21 4.59 -2.48 5.86
CA VAL A 21 5.71 -2.59 4.93
C VAL A 21 5.19 -2.54 3.49
N ALA A 22 5.49 -1.46 2.78
CA ALA A 22 5.28 -1.37 1.35
C ALA A 22 6.41 -2.07 0.60
N VAL A 23 6.07 -3.03 -0.25
CA VAL A 23 6.98 -3.74 -1.15
C VAL A 23 6.71 -3.24 -2.57
N LEU A 24 7.72 -2.68 -3.22
CA LEU A 24 7.61 -2.18 -4.59
C LEU A 24 8.90 -2.38 -5.39
N PRO A 25 8.85 -2.58 -6.71
CA PRO A 25 10.04 -2.62 -7.54
C PRO A 25 10.67 -1.23 -7.62
N HIS A 26 11.98 -1.15 -7.44
CA HIS A 26 12.72 0.11 -7.55
C HIS A 26 12.72 0.61 -9.00
N PRO A 27 12.47 1.90 -9.22
CA PRO A 27 12.18 2.42 -10.56
C PRO A 27 13.33 2.27 -11.56
N PHE A 28 14.57 2.27 -11.08
CA PHE A 28 15.75 2.27 -11.96
C PHE A 28 16.33 0.88 -12.25
N HIS A 29 16.01 -0.15 -11.47
CA HIS A 29 16.66 -1.45 -11.59
C HIS A 29 15.75 -2.65 -11.29
N GLY A 30 14.45 -2.44 -11.07
CA GLY A 30 13.45 -3.50 -10.92
C GLY A 30 13.52 -4.30 -9.62
N ARG A 31 14.64 -4.30 -8.89
CA ARG A 31 14.76 -4.97 -7.58
C ARG A 31 13.70 -4.46 -6.61
N LEU A 32 13.09 -5.37 -5.86
CA LEU A 32 12.13 -5.03 -4.82
C LEU A 32 12.81 -4.23 -3.70
N VAL A 33 12.10 -3.22 -3.20
CA VAL A 33 12.47 -2.42 -2.05
C VAL A 33 11.33 -2.39 -1.05
N GLU A 34 11.70 -2.39 0.23
CA GLU A 34 10.77 -2.32 1.35
C GLU A 34 10.79 -0.92 1.96
N ARG A 35 9.61 -0.39 2.27
CA ARG A 35 9.43 0.92 2.89
C ARG A 35 8.36 0.84 3.97
N VAL A 36 8.66 1.36 5.15
CA VAL A 36 7.65 1.51 6.19
C VAL A 36 6.72 2.67 5.83
N ILE A 37 5.42 2.41 5.83
CA ILE A 37 4.35 3.39 5.64
C ILE A 37 3.37 3.32 6.81
N LEU A 38 2.75 4.46 7.12
CA LEU A 38 1.76 4.56 8.19
C LEU A 38 0.40 4.01 7.78
N TRP A 39 0.05 4.12 6.49
CA TRP A 39 -1.27 3.75 5.98
C TRP A 39 -1.15 3.21 4.57
N VAL A 40 -1.90 2.15 4.26
CA VAL A 40 -2.05 1.65 2.88
C VAL A 40 -2.83 2.67 2.05
N ARG A 41 -2.32 3.00 0.87
CA ARG A 41 -2.97 3.95 -0.06
C ARG A 41 -3.14 3.27 -1.41
N PRO A 42 -4.20 3.56 -2.19
CA PRO A 42 -4.34 3.01 -3.54
C PRO A 42 -3.18 3.37 -4.47
N TYR A 43 -2.52 4.51 -4.22
CA TYR A 43 -1.34 4.96 -4.95
C TYR A 43 -0.28 5.53 -4.02
N VAL A 44 0.98 5.29 -4.39
CA VAL A 44 2.16 5.89 -3.73
C VAL A 44 3.15 6.38 -4.78
N ASN A 45 3.97 7.36 -4.42
CA ASN A 45 5.05 7.85 -5.28
C ASN A 45 6.40 7.52 -4.64
N LEU A 46 7.30 6.90 -5.42
CA LEU A 46 8.68 6.66 -5.01
C LEU A 46 9.62 7.23 -6.07
N LYS A 47 10.45 8.22 -5.68
CA LYS A 47 11.44 8.86 -6.56
C LYS A 47 10.86 9.38 -7.89
N GLY A 48 9.64 9.92 -7.86
CA GLY A 48 8.96 10.45 -9.04
C GLY A 48 8.12 9.45 -9.83
N GLU A 49 8.29 8.14 -9.59
CA GLU A 49 7.45 7.11 -10.20
C GLU A 49 6.21 6.82 -9.36
N ARG A 50 5.08 6.64 -10.03
CA ARG A 50 3.79 6.32 -9.41
C ARG A 50 3.55 4.82 -9.41
N TYR A 51 3.09 4.31 -8.28
CA TYR A 51 2.75 2.91 -8.10
C TYR A 51 1.30 2.79 -7.67
N LYS A 52 0.63 1.72 -8.09
CA LYS A 52 -0.72 1.34 -7.66
C LYS A 52 -0.66 0.11 -6.76
N LEU A 53 -1.52 0.11 -5.76
CA LEU A 53 -1.68 -1.03 -4.85
C LEU A 53 -2.23 -2.23 -5.63
N THR A 54 -1.59 -3.38 -5.48
CA THR A 54 -2.07 -4.65 -6.07
C THR A 54 -2.66 -5.58 -5.03
N TRP A 55 -2.04 -5.65 -3.86
CA TRP A 55 -2.47 -6.50 -2.75
C TRP A 55 -2.02 -5.93 -1.42
N TRP A 56 -2.78 -6.16 -0.36
CA TRP A 56 -2.32 -5.89 1.00
C TRP A 56 -2.93 -6.89 1.98
N SER A 57 -2.13 -7.35 2.93
CA SER A 57 -2.56 -8.23 4.01
C SER A 57 -1.48 -8.26 5.10
N ASP A 58 -1.87 -8.50 6.35
CA ASP A 58 -0.97 -8.75 7.48
C ASP A 58 0.16 -7.72 7.69
N GLY A 59 -0.09 -6.45 7.37
CA GLY A 59 0.89 -5.38 7.52
C GLY A 59 1.92 -5.30 6.39
N VAL A 60 1.67 -5.98 5.26
CA VAL A 60 2.48 -5.86 4.04
C VAL A 60 1.58 -5.41 2.88
N ALA A 61 2.03 -4.41 2.13
CA ALA A 61 1.33 -3.87 0.97
C ALA A 61 2.22 -3.95 -0.27
N TYR A 62 1.74 -4.63 -1.31
CA TYR A 62 2.44 -4.80 -2.57
C TYR A 62 1.95 -3.77 -3.58
N TYR A 63 2.90 -3.17 -4.29
CA TYR A 63 2.62 -2.16 -5.29
C TYR A 63 3.32 -2.48 -6.61
N GLU A 64 2.67 -2.12 -7.71
CA GLU A 64 3.24 -2.22 -9.05
C GLU A 64 3.32 -0.84 -9.73
N PRO A 65 4.29 -0.61 -10.63
CA PRO A 65 4.39 0.64 -11.37
C PRO A 65 3.12 0.90 -12.18
N VAL A 66 2.66 2.15 -12.20
CA VAL A 66 1.64 2.58 -13.14
C VAL A 66 2.34 2.81 -14.48
N ALA A 67 2.00 2.03 -15.51
CA ALA A 67 2.48 2.31 -16.86
C ALA A 67 2.03 3.71 -17.29
N ALA A 68 2.94 4.46 -17.92
CA ALA A 68 2.66 5.77 -18.50
C ALA A 68 1.67 5.69 -19.66
#